data_AF-A0A7C3YCW0-F1
#
_entry.id   AF-A0A7C3YCW0-F1
#
_cell.length_a   1.000
_cell.length_b   1.000
_cell.length_c   1.000
_cell.angle_alpha   90.00
_cell.angle_beta   90.00
_cell.angle_gamma   90.00
#
_symmetry.space_group_name_H-M   'P 1'
#
loop_
_entity.id
_entity.type
_entity.pdbx_description
1 polymer ?
#
loop_
_entity_poly.entity_id
_entity_poly.type
_entity_poly.pdbx_seq_one_letter_code
_entity_poly.pdbx_strand_id
1 'polypeptide(L)'
;RLGRYVEGSLAGLFSSPTNVALDRRFVVFNVQALEPELRPLGIHLITGFVWNQVRRSRRPRLLIIDEAWSLMQCPEGGAFLASMARRARKYYLGLVAITQDVADFLGSEHGQTVLANAAIKLLMK
;
A
#
# COMPACT_ATOMS: atom_id res chain seq x y z
N ARG A 1 -6.98 -19.87 -17.46
CA ARG A 1 -7.02 -19.21 -16.11
C ARG A 1 -6.35 -17.83 -16.10
N LEU A 2 -5.23 -17.60 -16.80
CA LEU A 2 -4.58 -16.27 -16.86
C LEU A 2 -5.14 -15.32 -17.94
N GLY A 3 -5.87 -15.83 -18.94
CA GLY A 3 -6.35 -15.04 -20.08
C GLY A 3 -7.08 -13.75 -19.71
N ARG A 4 -7.85 -13.71 -18.62
CA ARG A 4 -8.54 -12.50 -18.16
C ARG A 4 -7.60 -11.32 -17.81
N TYR A 5 -6.37 -11.61 -17.40
CA TYR A 5 -5.34 -10.64 -17.02
C TYR A 5 -4.33 -10.34 -18.12
N VAL A 6 -4.44 -11.02 -19.28
CA VAL A 6 -3.52 -10.85 -20.41
C VAL A 6 -4.25 -10.30 -21.63
N GLU A 7 -5.47 -10.77 -21.87
CA GLU A 7 -6.28 -10.45 -23.06
C GLU A 7 -7.72 -9.98 -22.71
N GLY A 8 -8.16 -10.20 -21.47
CA GLY A 8 -9.51 -9.85 -21.02
C GLY A 8 -9.64 -8.46 -20.39
N SER A 9 -10.79 -8.19 -19.76
CA SER A 9 -11.12 -6.90 -19.14
C SER A 9 -10.14 -6.43 -18.06
N LEU A 10 -9.35 -7.34 -17.47
CA LEU A 10 -8.37 -7.05 -16.42
C LEU A 10 -6.93 -6.93 -16.96
N ALA A 11 -6.75 -6.97 -18.29
CA ALA A 11 -5.44 -7.00 -18.92
C ALA A 11 -4.61 -5.72 -18.71
N GLY A 12 -5.28 -4.56 -18.63
CA GLY A 12 -4.62 -3.25 -18.64
C GLY A 12 -3.56 -3.01 -17.56
N LEU A 13 -3.58 -3.77 -16.46
CA LEU A 13 -2.58 -3.64 -15.38
C LEU A 13 -1.29 -4.46 -15.63
N PHE A 14 -1.38 -5.56 -16.38
CA PHE A 14 -0.29 -6.57 -16.46
C PHE A 14 0.18 -6.89 -17.88
N SER A 15 -0.57 -6.48 -18.91
CA SER A 15 -0.29 -6.84 -20.30
C SER A 15 0.81 -6.00 -20.96
N SER A 16 1.55 -5.19 -20.21
CA SER A 16 2.61 -4.33 -20.74
C SER A 16 3.71 -4.03 -19.73
N PRO A 17 4.94 -3.70 -20.18
CA PRO A 17 6.01 -3.22 -19.31
C PRO A 17 5.61 -1.95 -18.54
N THR A 18 6.20 -1.76 -17.36
CA THR A 18 6.06 -0.49 -16.61
C THR A 18 6.54 0.68 -17.46
N ASN A 19 5.67 1.66 -17.68
CA ASN A 19 5.88 2.80 -18.58
C ASN A 19 5.84 4.17 -17.87
N VAL A 20 5.85 4.18 -16.53
CA VAL A 20 5.77 5.40 -15.71
C VAL A 20 7.13 5.78 -15.12
N ALA A 21 7.40 7.08 -15.04
CA ALA A 21 8.61 7.61 -14.40
C ALA A 21 8.45 7.61 -12.87
N LEU A 22 9.19 6.73 -12.19
CA LEU A 22 9.11 6.52 -10.72
C LEU A 22 10.31 7.08 -9.95
N ASP A 23 11.18 7.82 -10.62
CA ASP A 23 12.40 8.45 -10.12
C ASP A 23 12.19 9.93 -9.73
N ARG A 24 10.98 10.28 -9.30
CA ARG A 24 10.61 11.66 -8.95
C ARG A 24 10.57 11.86 -7.43
N ARG A 25 10.69 13.12 -6.99
CA ARG A 25 10.59 13.50 -5.56
C ARG A 25 9.18 13.35 -4.99
N PHE A 26 8.17 13.43 -5.85
CA PHE A 26 6.76 13.30 -5.49
C PHE A 26 6.08 12.43 -6.56
N VAL A 27 5.45 11.35 -6.12
CA VAL A 27 4.79 10.36 -6.97
C VAL A 27 3.45 10.05 -6.31
N VAL A 28 2.37 10.16 -7.09
CA VAL A 28 1.02 9.80 -6.67
C VAL A 28 0.55 8.66 -7.55
N PHE A 29 0.19 7.54 -6.93
CA PHE A 29 -0.41 6.41 -7.63
C PHE A 29 -1.93 6.51 -7.51
N ASN A 30 -2.60 6.91 -8.59
CA ASN A 30 -4.06 6.92 -8.62
C ASN A 30 -4.58 5.51 -8.97
N VAL A 31 -5.28 4.89 -8.03
CA VAL A 31 -5.88 3.54 -8.18
C VAL A 31 -7.38 3.56 -8.44
N GLN A 32 -7.98 4.74 -8.65
CA GLN A 32 -9.41 4.90 -8.87
C GLN A 32 -9.89 4.21 -10.14
N ALA A 33 -9.07 4.25 -11.21
CA ALA A 33 -9.38 3.64 -12.49
C ALA A 33 -9.15 2.11 -12.51
N LEU A 34 -8.65 1.52 -11.42
CA LEU A 34 -8.57 0.07 -11.30
C LEU A 34 -9.95 -0.50 -10.97
N GLU A 35 -10.28 -1.59 -11.66
CA GLU A 35 -11.43 -2.43 -11.30
C GLU A 35 -11.37 -2.78 -9.80
N PRO A 36 -12.50 -2.79 -9.07
CA PRO A 36 -12.52 -3.05 -7.63
C PRO A 36 -11.79 -4.33 -7.24
N GLU A 37 -11.92 -5.38 -8.05
CA GLU A 37 -11.24 -6.68 -7.87
C GLU A 37 -9.72 -6.59 -7.97
N LEU A 38 -9.19 -5.63 -8.74
CA LEU A 38 -7.75 -5.42 -8.91
C LEU A 38 -7.17 -4.44 -7.91
N ARG A 39 -7.98 -3.61 -7.26
CA ARG A 39 -7.50 -2.53 -6.40
C ARG A 39 -6.62 -3.03 -5.24
N PRO A 40 -6.98 -4.06 -4.45
CA PRO A 40 -6.11 -4.57 -3.39
C PRO A 40 -4.76 -5.06 -3.93
N LEU A 41 -4.78 -5.75 -5.08
CA LEU A 41 -3.58 -6.23 -5.75
C LEU A 41 -2.69 -5.07 -6.25
N GLY A 42 -3.29 -4.05 -6.87
CA GLY A 42 -2.59 -2.85 -7.32
C GLY A 42 -1.90 -2.13 -6.16
N ILE A 43 -2.61 -1.92 -5.05
CA ILE A 43 -2.03 -1.29 -3.85
C ILE A 43 -0.91 -2.16 -3.26
N HIS A 44 -1.07 -3.49 -3.22
CA HIS A 44 -0.01 -4.40 -2.78
C HIS A 44 1.25 -4.28 -3.65
N LEU A 45 1.10 -4.23 -4.98
CA LEU A 45 2.22 -4.06 -5.92
C LEU A 45 2.93 -2.71 -5.74
N ILE A 46 2.16 -1.62 -5.63
CA ILE A 46 2.68 -0.27 -5.42
C ILE A 46 3.47 -0.20 -4.12
N THR A 47 2.89 -0.68 -3.02
CA THR A 47 3.52 -0.65 -1.70
C THR A 47 4.75 -1.56 -1.64
N GLY A 48 4.72 -2.72 -2.31
CA GLY A 48 5.89 -3.59 -2.52
C GLY A 48 7.01 -2.92 -3.31
N PHE A 49 6.68 -2.22 -4.40
CA PHE A 49 7.63 -1.43 -5.18
C PHE A 49 8.30 -0.35 -4.32
N VAL A 50 7.50 0.45 -3.59
CA VAL A 50 8.01 1.51 -2.70
C VAL A 50 8.91 0.91 -1.63
N TRP A 51 8.51 -0.20 -1.02
CA TRP A 51 9.31 -0.88 0.00
C TRP A 51 10.67 -1.35 -0.53
N ASN A 52 10.70 -1.94 -1.73
CA ASN A 52 11.94 -2.33 -2.38
C ASN A 52 12.82 -1.12 -2.70
N GLN A 53 12.25 -0.01 -3.15
CA GLN A 53 12.99 1.22 -3.41
C GLN A 53 13.58 1.83 -2.11
N VAL A 54 12.80 1.84 -1.03
CA VAL A 54 13.21 2.34 0.30
C VAL A 54 14.39 1.56 0.84
N ARG A 55 14.39 0.24 0.68
CA ARG A 55 15.48 -0.63 1.18
C ARG A 55 16.81 -0.45 0.45
N ARG A 56 16.80 0.03 -0.80
CA ARG A 56 18.02 0.23 -1.62
C ARG A 56 18.84 1.45 -1.20
N SER A 57 18.20 2.49 -0.66
CA SER A 57 18.89 3.71 -0.24
C SER A 57 18.20 4.34 0.97
N ARG A 58 18.98 4.57 2.03
CA ARG A 58 18.52 5.20 3.27
C ARG A 58 18.49 6.70 3.09
N ARG A 59 17.33 7.22 2.70
CA ARG A 59 17.03 8.64 2.64
C ARG A 59 15.62 8.90 3.19
N PRO A 60 15.35 10.06 3.79
CA PRO A 60 14.02 10.41 4.25
C PRO A 60 12.99 10.31 3.13
N ARG A 61 11.92 9.56 3.37
CA ARG A 61 10.76 9.44 2.49
C ARG A 61 9.48 9.38 3.35
N LEU A 62 8.37 9.79 2.77
CA LEU A 62 7.04 9.64 3.36
C LEU A 62 6.19 8.80 2.40
N LEU A 63 5.66 7.68 2.87
CA LEU A 63 4.65 6.89 2.17
C LEU A 63 3.30 7.16 2.83
N ILE A 64 2.36 7.63 2.03
CA ILE A 64 0.97 7.85 2.42
C ILE A 64 0.13 6.82 1.67
N ILE A 65 -0.63 6.03 2.41
CA ILE A 65 -1.55 5.04 1.89
C ILE A 65 -2.95 5.51 2.26
N ASP A 66 -3.68 6.00 1.26
CA ASP A 66 -5.10 6.27 1.39
C ASP A 66 -5.90 4.96 1.28
N GLU A 67 -7.04 4.89 1.95
CA GLU A 67 -7.87 3.69 2.04
C GLU A 67 -7.08 2.42 2.44
N ALA A 68 -6.22 2.56 3.47
CA ALA A 68 -5.30 1.51 3.90
C ALA A 68 -6.02 0.23 4.38
N TRP A 69 -7.30 0.31 4.73
CA TRP A 69 -8.15 -0.85 5.03
C TRP A 69 -8.27 -1.82 3.85
N SER A 70 -8.11 -1.36 2.61
CA SER A 70 -8.14 -2.21 1.42
C SER A 70 -7.04 -3.29 1.41
N LEU A 71 -5.88 -3.00 2.02
CA LEU A 71 -4.80 -3.99 2.21
C LEU A 71 -5.15 -5.01 3.30
N MET A 72 -5.99 -4.62 4.26
CA MET A 72 -6.39 -5.45 5.39
C MET A 72 -7.40 -6.53 5.01
N GLN A 73 -8.08 -6.39 3.87
CA GLN A 73 -9.04 -7.38 3.36
C GLN A 73 -8.40 -8.74 3.02
N CYS A 74 -7.09 -8.77 2.84
CA CYS A 74 -6.32 -9.98 2.55
C CYS A 74 -5.25 -10.17 3.63
N PRO A 75 -5.10 -11.40 4.19
CA PRO A 75 -4.14 -11.68 5.27
C PRO A 75 -2.71 -11.22 4.95
N GLU A 76 -2.25 -11.47 3.72
CA GLU A 76 -0.92 -11.13 3.24
C GLU A 76 -0.72 -9.61 3.14
N GLY A 77 -1.77 -8.88 2.73
CA GLY A 77 -1.75 -7.41 2.67
C GLY A 77 -1.67 -6.78 4.06
N GLY A 78 -2.46 -7.27 5.00
CA GLY A 78 -2.41 -6.84 6.40
C GLY A 78 -1.06 -7.13 7.05
N ALA A 79 -0.55 -8.36 6.87
CA ALA A 79 0.76 -8.76 7.37
C ALA A 79 1.88 -7.87 6.79
N PHE A 80 1.79 -7.53 5.50
CA PHE A 80 2.73 -6.64 4.84
C PHE A 80 2.69 -5.21 5.43
N LEU A 81 1.51 -4.63 5.61
CA LEU A 81 1.35 -3.30 6.20
C LEU A 81 1.87 -3.25 7.65
N ALA A 82 1.52 -4.26 8.46
CA ALA A 82 2.01 -4.41 9.83
C ALA A 82 3.55 -4.54 9.88
N SER A 83 4.12 -5.31 8.96
CA SER A 83 5.56 -5.49 8.84
C SER A 83 6.28 -4.22 8.40
N MET A 84 5.64 -3.40 7.56
CA MET A 84 6.15 -2.08 7.18
C MET A 84 6.12 -1.15 8.38
N ALA A 85 5.00 -1.07 9.12
CA ALA A 85 4.85 -0.22 10.30
C ALA A 85 5.94 -0.50 11.36
N ARG A 86 6.28 -1.77 11.61
CA ARG A 86 7.36 -2.15 12.55
C ARG A 86 8.76 -1.72 12.09
N ARG A 87 8.99 -1.63 10.77
CA ARG A 87 10.34 -1.49 10.19
C ARG A 87 10.61 -0.12 9.54
N ALA A 88 9.59 0.66 9.21
CA ALA A 88 9.70 1.89 8.42
C ALA A 88 10.77 2.85 8.98
N ARG A 89 10.79 3.05 10.30
CA ARG A 89 11.79 3.90 10.99
C ARG A 89 13.24 3.51 10.73
N LYS A 90 13.55 2.20 10.65
CA LYS A 90 14.91 1.71 10.35
C LYS A 90 15.41 2.16 8.98
N TYR A 91 14.50 2.44 8.05
CA TYR A 91 14.82 2.81 6.67
C TYR A 91 14.55 4.29 6.36
N TYR A 92 14.37 5.14 7.38
CA TYR A 92 14.02 6.56 7.20
C TYR A 92 12.72 6.76 6.38
N LEU A 93 11.77 5.83 6.54
CA LEU A 93 10.45 5.92 5.95
C LEU A 93 9.44 6.33 7.03
N GLY A 94 8.75 7.45 6.80
CA GLY A 94 7.48 7.73 7.46
C GLY A 94 6.36 6.96 6.77
N LEU A 95 5.49 6.32 7.56
CA LEU A 95 4.29 5.64 7.07
C LEU A 95 3.06 6.37 7.61
N VAL A 96 2.17 6.79 6.72
CA VAL A 96 0.86 7.35 7.05
C VAL A 96 -0.18 6.43 6.41
N ALA A 97 -1.03 5.84 7.25
CA ALA A 97 -2.17 5.05 6.81
C ALA A 97 -3.44 5.84 7.12
N ILE A 98 -4.29 6.05 6.11
CA ILE A 98 -5.55 6.78 6.21
C ILE A 98 -6.68 5.76 5.98
N THR A 99 -7.71 5.83 6.81
CA THR A 99 -8.90 4.98 6.71
C THR A 99 -10.12 5.76 7.21
N GLN A 100 -11.29 5.49 6.61
CA GLN A 100 -12.56 6.07 7.05
C GLN A 100 -13.18 5.24 8.18
N ASP A 101 -13.04 3.91 8.11
CA ASP A 101 -13.49 3.00 9.16
C ASP A 101 -12.32 2.55 10.03
N VAL A 102 -12.38 2.87 11.32
CA VAL A 102 -11.39 2.48 12.32
C VAL A 102 -11.61 1.02 12.76
N ALA A 103 -12.84 0.50 12.63
CA ALA A 103 -13.17 -0.86 13.00
C ALA A 103 -12.35 -1.90 12.21
N ASP A 104 -12.05 -1.62 10.93
CA ASP A 104 -11.20 -2.47 10.08
C ASP A 104 -9.80 -2.68 10.69
N PHE A 105 -9.26 -1.67 11.37
CA PHE A 105 -7.97 -1.76 12.03
C PHE A 105 -8.07 -2.40 13.41
N LEU A 106 -9.13 -2.11 14.16
CA LEU A 106 -9.31 -2.64 15.51
C LEU A 106 -9.67 -4.13 15.50
N GLY A 107 -10.42 -4.58 14.50
CA GLY A 107 -10.86 -5.97 14.35
C GLY A 107 -9.77 -6.93 13.84
N SER A 108 -8.60 -6.43 13.43
CA SER A 108 -7.51 -7.25 12.88
C SER A 108 -6.23 -7.13 13.71
N GLU A 109 -5.57 -8.25 14.00
CA GLU A 109 -4.27 -8.29 14.68
C GLU A 109 -3.20 -7.44 13.94
N HIS A 110 -3.24 -7.46 12.61
CA HIS A 110 -2.37 -6.65 11.78
C HIS A 110 -2.68 -5.16 11.89
N GLY A 111 -3.96 -4.79 12.00
CA GLY A 111 -4.39 -3.39 12.13
C GLY A 111 -4.01 -2.83 13.49
N GLN A 112 -4.21 -3.61 14.55
CA GLN A 112 -3.73 -3.31 15.90
C GLN A 112 -2.20 -3.11 15.93
N THR A 113 -1.45 -3.93 15.19
CA THR A 113 0.00 -3.75 15.04
C THR A 113 0.35 -2.40 14.41
N VAL A 114 -0.35 -2.00 13.34
CA VAL A 114 -0.11 -0.71 12.69
C VAL A 114 -0.40 0.44 13.67
N LEU A 115 -1.54 0.40 14.37
CA LEU A 115 -1.92 1.40 15.36
C LEU A 115 -0.93 1.49 16.53
N ALA A 116 -0.43 0.36 17.03
CA ALA A 116 0.55 0.32 18.11
C ALA A 116 1.90 0.93 17.72
N ASN A 117 2.28 0.85 16.43
CA ASN A 117 3.53 1.42 15.91
C ASN A 117 3.37 2.86 15.41
N ALA A 118 2.14 3.38 15.31
CA ALA A 118 1.87 4.76 14.93
C ALA A 118 2.14 5.70 16.10
N ALA A 119 3.17 6.54 15.94
CA ALA A 119 3.54 7.57 16.93
C ALA A 119 2.51 8.70 17.01
N ILE A 120 1.81 8.98 15.91
CA ILE A 120 0.79 10.02 15.81
C ILE A 120 -0.50 9.34 15.33
N LYS A 121 -1.62 9.69 15.95
CA LYS A 121 -2.97 9.27 15.57
C LYS A 121 -3.81 10.54 15.45
N LEU A 122 -4.37 10.76 14.26
CA LEU A 122 -5.25 11.90 13.99
C LEU A 122 -6.66 11.33 13.80
N LEU A 123 -7.59 11.80 14.62
CA LEU A 123 -9.01 11.41 14.52
C LEU A 123 -9.78 12.65 14.08
N MET A 124 -10.51 12.52 12.98
CA MET A 124 -11.28 13.59 12.35
C MET A 124 -12.75 13.15 12.25
N LYS A 125 -13.68 14.12 12.24
CA LYS A 125 -15.12 13.90 12.03
C LYS A 125 -15.53 14.33 10.64
#